data_AF-A0AAW1P5E4-F1
#
_entry.id   AF-A0AAW1P5E4-F1
#
_cell.length_a   1.000
_cell.length_b   1.000
_cell.length_c   1.000
_cell.angle_alpha   90.00
_cell.angle_beta   90.00
_cell.angle_gamma   90.00
#
_symmetry.space_group_name_H-M   'P 1'
#
loop_
_entity.id
_entity.type
_entity.pdbx_description
1 polymer ?
#
loop_
_entity_poly.entity_id
_entity_poly.type
_entity_poly.pdbx_seq_one_letter_code
_entity_poly.pdbx_strand_id
1 'polypeptide(L)'
;MGLSGEQVLLVERLRSKLLDPATSLAAKHRVLFALRGLSTPESQRALEAALRDPSVLLRHEAAYCLGQQQREAAATVLTEILRDQQQHPMVRHEAAEALGAIGSPQCLSLVRAHCADDCLEVAQTYDRCSSCALSQDGSHGHHRECHGQA
;
A
#
# COMPACT_ATOMS: atom_id res chain seq x y z
N MET A 1 7.72 21.05 0.27
CA MET A 1 8.60 21.38 1.40
C MET A 1 9.69 20.31 1.44
N GLY A 2 10.96 20.70 1.33
CA GLY A 2 12.08 19.75 1.31
C GLY A 2 12.32 19.15 2.68
N LEU A 3 12.85 17.92 2.71
CA LEU A 3 13.32 17.29 3.93
C LEU A 3 14.43 18.11 4.58
N SER A 4 14.42 18.18 5.91
CA SER A 4 15.61 18.63 6.65
C SER A 4 16.76 17.64 6.47
N GLY A 5 18.01 18.11 6.50
CA GLY A 5 19.18 17.23 6.31
C GLY A 5 19.24 16.06 7.30
N GLU A 6 18.71 16.25 8.52
CA GLU A 6 18.60 15.20 9.53
C GLU A 6 17.58 14.10 9.16
N GLN A 7 16.48 14.47 8.51
CA GLN A 7 15.46 13.51 8.05
C GLN A 7 15.99 12.66 6.88
N VAL A 8 16.75 13.25 5.96
CA VAL A 8 17.41 12.50 4.87
C VAL A 8 18.36 11.45 5.44
N LEU A 9 19.21 11.84 6.39
CA LEU A 9 20.14 10.92 7.06
C LEU A 9 19.40 9.82 7.85
N LEU A 10 18.28 10.15 8.48
CA LEU A 10 17.45 9.16 9.17
C LEU A 10 16.89 8.12 8.19
N VAL A 11 16.33 8.55 7.07
CA VAL A 11 15.78 7.64 6.05
C VAL A 11 16.86 6.74 5.49
N GLU A 12 18.05 7.27 5.19
CA GLU A 12 19.17 6.45 4.69
C GLU A 12 19.64 5.41 5.72
N ARG A 13 19.72 5.77 7.01
CA ARG A 13 20.02 4.79 8.07
C ARG A 13 18.95 3.70 8.18
N LEU A 14 17.68 4.09 8.12
CA LEU A 14 16.55 3.15 8.15
C LEU A 14 16.59 2.23 6.93
N ARG A 15 16.80 2.77 5.74
CA ARG A 15 16.97 2.01 4.50
C ARG A 15 18.12 1.01 4.59
N SER A 16 19.28 1.44 5.07
CA SER A 16 20.43 0.54 5.25
C SER A 16 20.09 -0.62 6.16
N LYS A 17 19.38 -0.37 7.27
CA LYS A 17 18.96 -1.41 8.21
C LYS A 17 17.89 -2.34 7.64
N LEU A 18 17.02 -1.81 6.77
CA LEU A 18 15.99 -2.61 6.09
C LEU A 18 16.60 -3.60 5.10
N LEU A 19 17.62 -3.17 4.36
CA LEU A 19 18.25 -3.95 3.29
C LEU A 19 19.40 -4.83 3.79
N ASP A 20 19.87 -4.63 5.02
CA ASP A 20 20.91 -5.45 5.63
C ASP A 20 20.44 -6.90 5.87
N PRO A 21 21.09 -7.91 5.26
CA PRO A 21 20.79 -9.32 5.48
C PRO A 21 20.97 -9.77 6.94
N ALA A 22 21.84 -9.12 7.71
CA ALA A 22 22.08 -9.43 9.12
C ALA A 22 20.98 -8.90 10.05
N THR A 23 20.14 -7.99 9.56
CA THR A 23 19.03 -7.45 10.36
C THR A 23 17.89 -8.46 10.44
N SER A 24 17.45 -8.76 11.67
CA SER A 24 16.35 -9.69 11.92
C SER A 24 15.03 -9.22 11.31
N LEU A 25 14.18 -10.17 10.93
CA LEU A 25 12.87 -9.86 10.32
C LEU A 25 12.03 -8.92 11.19
N ALA A 26 11.98 -9.15 12.50
CA ALA A 26 11.28 -8.28 13.44
C ALA A 26 11.84 -6.83 13.46
N ALA A 27 13.15 -6.67 13.33
CA ALA A 27 13.75 -5.35 13.23
C ALA A 27 13.43 -4.69 11.88
N LYS A 28 13.43 -5.45 10.77
CA LYS A 28 13.00 -4.95 9.46
C LYS A 28 11.54 -4.48 9.48
N HIS A 29 10.64 -5.20 10.15
CA HIS A 29 9.23 -4.78 10.29
C HIS A 29 9.12 -3.43 10.99
N ARG A 30 9.83 -3.23 12.12
CA ARG A 30 9.86 -1.94 12.82
C ARG A 30 10.35 -0.80 11.91
N VAL A 31 11.33 -1.10 11.06
CA VAL A 31 11.85 -0.13 10.09
C VAL A 31 10.82 0.21 9.01
N LEU A 32 10.10 -0.78 8.46
CA LEU A 32 9.02 -0.54 7.50
C LEU A 32 7.96 0.43 8.07
N PHE A 33 7.46 0.16 9.27
CA PHE A 33 6.46 1.02 9.90
C PHE A 33 6.98 2.42 10.23
N ALA A 34 8.27 2.56 10.56
CA ALA A 34 8.90 3.86 10.73
C ALA A 34 8.96 4.63 9.40
N LEU A 35 9.40 3.98 8.31
CA LEU A 35 9.47 4.58 6.97
C LEU A 35 8.09 4.97 6.44
N ARG A 36 7.06 4.14 6.71
CA ARG A 36 5.66 4.45 6.42
C ARG A 36 5.27 5.80 7.04
N GLY A 37 5.51 6.00 8.34
CA GLY A 37 5.12 7.21 9.06
C GLY A 37 5.83 8.49 8.59
N LEU A 38 6.98 8.38 7.92
CA LEU A 38 7.67 9.54 7.34
C LEU A 38 7.01 10.04 6.06
N SER A 39 6.39 9.15 5.26
CA SER A 39 5.68 9.48 4.01
C SER A 39 6.45 10.40 3.04
N THR A 40 7.78 10.24 2.92
CA THR A 40 8.65 11.09 2.08
C THR A 40 9.08 10.36 0.81
N PRO A 41 9.48 11.08 -0.26
CA PRO A 41 9.97 10.44 -1.50
C PRO A 41 11.07 9.40 -1.23
N GLU A 42 11.95 9.70 -0.30
CA GLU A 42 13.06 8.86 0.12
C GLU A 42 12.57 7.64 0.90
N SER A 43 11.57 7.81 1.81
CA SER A 43 11.02 6.67 2.55
C SER A 43 10.24 5.73 1.64
N GLN A 44 9.53 6.27 0.65
CA GLN A 44 8.87 5.49 -0.39
C GLN A 44 9.89 4.64 -1.17
N ARG A 45 10.98 5.24 -1.67
CA ARG A 45 12.04 4.48 -2.37
C ARG A 45 12.66 3.38 -1.49
N ALA A 46 12.78 3.62 -0.18
CA ALA A 46 13.26 2.61 0.75
C ALA A 46 12.27 1.44 0.92
N LEU A 47 10.96 1.73 0.98
CA LEU A 47 9.92 0.71 1.00
C LEU A 47 9.86 -0.08 -0.32
N GLU A 48 10.00 0.59 -1.46
CA GLU A 48 10.05 -0.04 -2.78
C GLU A 48 11.22 -1.03 -2.90
N ALA A 49 12.37 -0.70 -2.31
CA ALA A 49 13.51 -1.62 -2.28
C ALA A 49 13.21 -2.90 -1.47
N ALA A 50 12.38 -2.82 -0.42
CA ALA A 50 11.99 -3.98 0.38
C ALA A 50 10.99 -4.92 -0.32
N LEU A 51 10.35 -4.48 -1.41
CA LEU A 51 9.54 -5.35 -2.27
C LEU A 51 10.37 -6.42 -2.99
N ARG A 52 11.70 -6.37 -2.90
CA ARG A 52 12.61 -7.38 -3.47
C ARG A 52 13.26 -8.27 -2.40
N ASP A 53 12.87 -8.13 -1.13
CA ASP A 53 13.42 -8.95 -0.05
C ASP A 53 13.03 -10.43 -0.24
N PRO A 54 13.90 -11.40 0.09
CA PRO A 54 13.58 -12.82 -0.01
C PRO A 54 12.36 -13.24 0.83
N SER A 55 12.10 -12.55 1.95
CA SER A 55 10.95 -12.84 2.80
C SER A 55 9.64 -12.38 2.14
N VAL A 56 8.76 -13.33 1.85
CA VAL A 56 7.40 -13.06 1.36
C VAL A 56 6.65 -12.14 2.31
N LEU A 57 6.78 -12.38 3.61
CA LEU A 57 6.13 -11.58 4.65
C LEU A 57 6.62 -10.13 4.62
N LEU A 58 7.94 -9.91 4.42
CA LEU A 58 8.45 -8.55 4.36
C LEU A 58 7.98 -7.81 3.10
N ARG A 59 7.90 -8.49 1.95
CA ARG A 59 7.37 -7.91 0.71
C ARG A 59 5.91 -7.51 0.86
N HIS A 60 5.11 -8.35 1.51
CA HIS A 60 3.73 -8.04 1.86
C HIS A 60 3.66 -6.77 2.72
N GLU A 61 4.41 -6.70 3.83
CA GLU A 61 4.36 -5.51 4.70
C GLU A 61 4.90 -4.24 4.03
N ALA A 62 5.83 -4.37 3.09
CA ALA A 62 6.30 -3.25 2.29
C ALA A 62 5.20 -2.72 1.36
N ALA A 63 4.44 -3.61 0.70
CA ALA A 63 3.29 -3.23 -0.13
C ALA A 63 2.19 -2.56 0.72
N TYR A 64 1.87 -3.12 1.89
CA TYR A 64 0.95 -2.52 2.85
C TYR A 64 1.40 -1.10 3.23
N CYS A 65 2.67 -0.93 3.61
CA CYS A 65 3.22 0.38 4.00
C CYS A 65 3.15 1.41 2.86
N LEU A 66 3.38 1.00 1.60
CA LEU A 66 3.24 1.87 0.44
C LEU A 66 1.78 2.32 0.23
N GLY A 67 0.83 1.41 0.38
CA GLY A 67 -0.60 1.74 0.33
C GLY A 67 -1.01 2.74 1.40
N GLN A 68 -0.52 2.56 2.63
CA GLN A 68 -0.80 3.45 3.76
C GLN A 68 -0.15 4.84 3.61
N GLN A 69 0.89 5.00 2.79
CA GLN A 69 1.40 6.32 2.46
C GLN A 69 0.44 7.08 1.51
N GLN A 70 -0.44 6.38 0.79
CA GLN A 70 -1.41 6.92 -0.17
C GLN A 70 -0.79 7.81 -1.24
N ARG A 71 0.46 7.54 -1.62
CA ARG A 71 1.18 8.30 -2.63
C ARG A 71 1.05 7.64 -3.98
N GLU A 72 0.52 8.37 -4.94
CA GLU A 72 0.31 7.88 -6.30
C GLU A 72 1.60 7.44 -7.00
N ALA A 73 2.76 7.97 -6.57
CA ALA A 73 4.07 7.52 -7.06
C ALA A 73 4.34 6.02 -6.83
N ALA A 74 3.66 5.37 -5.87
CA ALA A 74 3.77 3.93 -5.63
C ALA A 74 2.87 3.09 -6.56
N ALA A 75 1.94 3.71 -7.30
CA ALA A 75 0.97 2.99 -8.11
C ALA A 75 1.62 2.12 -9.19
N THR A 76 2.68 2.62 -9.84
CA THR A 76 3.40 1.89 -10.90
C THR A 76 3.99 0.59 -10.37
N VAL A 77 4.77 0.63 -9.29
CA VAL A 77 5.42 -0.56 -8.73
C VAL A 77 4.42 -1.55 -8.14
N LEU A 78 3.35 -1.08 -7.50
CA LEU A 78 2.29 -1.96 -6.99
C LEU A 78 1.53 -2.67 -8.14
N THR A 79 1.35 -1.98 -9.27
CA THR A 79 0.74 -2.58 -10.47
C THR A 79 1.64 -3.66 -11.08
N GLU A 80 2.95 -3.44 -11.10
CA GLU A 80 3.92 -4.46 -11.55
C GLU A 80 3.85 -5.71 -10.69
N ILE A 81 3.81 -5.56 -9.36
CA ILE A 81 3.67 -6.68 -8.42
C ILE A 81 2.35 -7.42 -8.61
N LEU A 82 1.25 -6.69 -8.75
CA LEU A 82 -0.07 -7.28 -8.91
C LEU A 82 -0.16 -8.16 -10.18
N ARG A 83 0.51 -7.73 -11.25
CA ARG A 83 0.58 -8.44 -12.55
C ARG A 83 1.61 -9.56 -12.60
N ASP A 84 2.56 -9.58 -11.68
CA ASP A 84 3.62 -10.61 -11.65
C ASP A 84 3.05 -11.96 -11.18
N GLN A 85 2.82 -12.88 -12.11
CA GLN A 85 2.35 -14.23 -11.81
C GLN A 85 3.37 -15.09 -11.06
N GLN A 86 4.64 -14.66 -11.02
CA GLN A 86 5.68 -15.31 -10.22
C GLN A 86 5.72 -14.77 -8.78
N GLN A 87 5.04 -13.65 -8.49
CA GLN A 87 4.90 -13.21 -7.11
C GLN A 87 3.98 -14.11 -6.31
N HIS A 88 4.28 -14.18 -5.03
CA HIS A 88 3.47 -14.93 -4.08
C HIS A 88 2.05 -14.32 -3.99
N PRO A 89 0.97 -15.11 -4.01
CA PRO A 89 -0.41 -14.61 -4.02
C PRO A 89 -0.71 -13.60 -2.91
N MET A 90 -0.23 -13.87 -1.69
CA MET A 90 -0.31 -12.94 -0.55
C MET A 90 0.24 -11.53 -0.85
N VAL A 91 1.38 -11.42 -1.55
CA VAL A 91 1.98 -10.12 -1.89
C VAL A 91 1.17 -9.41 -2.99
N ARG A 92 0.60 -10.17 -3.93
CA ARG A 92 -0.26 -9.65 -5.00
C ARG A 92 -1.58 -9.10 -4.42
N HIS A 93 -2.18 -9.82 -3.49
CA HIS A 93 -3.36 -9.37 -2.75
C HIS A 93 -3.09 -8.03 -2.06
N GLU A 94 -2.01 -7.93 -1.30
CA GLU A 94 -1.65 -6.69 -0.60
C GLU A 94 -1.31 -5.54 -1.58
N ALA A 95 -0.74 -5.83 -2.75
CA ALA A 95 -0.54 -4.82 -3.77
C ALA A 95 -1.87 -4.27 -4.34
N ALA A 96 -2.89 -5.12 -4.50
CA ALA A 96 -4.23 -4.69 -4.88
C ALA A 96 -4.90 -3.84 -3.78
N GLU A 97 -4.76 -4.25 -2.51
CA GLU A 97 -5.23 -3.49 -1.34
C GLU A 97 -4.58 -2.10 -1.30
N ALA A 98 -3.27 -2.04 -1.48
CA ALA A 98 -2.49 -0.82 -1.49
C ALA A 98 -2.90 0.13 -2.63
N LEU A 99 -3.16 -0.40 -3.83
CA LEU A 99 -3.70 0.39 -4.95
C LEU A 99 -5.09 0.93 -4.64
N GLY A 100 -5.96 0.12 -4.03
CA GLY A 100 -7.27 0.55 -3.54
C GLY A 100 -7.17 1.67 -2.49
N ALA A 101 -6.22 1.56 -1.57
CA ALA A 101 -5.97 2.55 -0.52
C ALA A 101 -5.39 3.87 -1.05
N ILE A 102 -4.59 3.83 -2.13
CA ILE A 102 -4.15 5.05 -2.84
C ILE A 102 -5.35 5.78 -3.45
N GLY A 103 -6.33 5.04 -3.99
CA GLY A 103 -7.64 5.59 -4.37
C GLY A 103 -7.65 6.49 -5.60
N SER A 104 -6.57 6.60 -6.37
CA SER A 104 -6.61 7.36 -7.62
C SER A 104 -7.49 6.65 -8.66
N PRO A 105 -8.13 7.39 -9.59
CA PRO A 105 -9.02 6.79 -10.60
C PRO A 105 -8.33 5.67 -11.39
N GLN A 106 -7.06 5.84 -11.70
CA GLN A 106 -6.22 4.85 -12.40
C GLN A 106 -6.06 3.58 -11.55
N CYS A 107 -5.73 3.73 -10.25
CA CYS A 107 -5.60 2.60 -9.34
C CYS A 107 -6.93 1.84 -9.20
N LEU A 108 -8.05 2.55 -9.06
CA LEU A 108 -9.38 1.94 -8.96
C LEU A 108 -9.77 1.19 -10.24
N SER A 109 -9.47 1.75 -11.41
CA SER A 109 -9.66 1.06 -12.70
C SER A 109 -8.81 -0.22 -12.80
N LEU A 110 -7.56 -0.19 -12.32
CA LEU A 110 -6.68 -1.35 -12.33
C LEU A 110 -7.17 -2.47 -11.40
N VAL A 111 -7.59 -2.13 -10.17
CA VAL A 111 -8.15 -3.10 -9.23
C VAL A 111 -9.42 -3.74 -9.80
N ARG A 112 -10.31 -2.94 -10.40
CA ARG A 112 -11.52 -3.45 -11.09
C ARG A 112 -11.21 -4.43 -12.21
N ALA A 113 -10.24 -4.10 -13.06
CA ALA A 113 -9.84 -4.95 -14.16
C ALA A 113 -9.33 -6.31 -13.66
N HIS A 114 -8.54 -6.33 -12.57
CA HIS A 114 -8.02 -7.58 -12.01
C HIS A 114 -9.02 -8.39 -11.19
N CYS A 115 -10.09 -7.78 -10.67
CA CYS A 115 -11.19 -8.53 -10.04
C CYS A 115 -11.97 -9.38 -11.05
N ALA A 116 -12.01 -8.97 -12.32
CA ALA A 116 -12.72 -9.68 -13.39
C ALA A 116 -11.92 -10.85 -13.98
N ASP A 117 -10.61 -10.93 -13.72
CA ASP A 117 -9.66 -11.85 -14.36
C ASP A 117 -9.35 -13.11 -13.51
N ASP A 118 -10.30 -13.56 -12.67
CA ASP A 118 -10.21 -14.82 -11.89
C ASP A 118 -9.12 -14.90 -10.80
N CYS A 119 -8.95 -13.84 -9.99
CA CYS A 119 -8.19 -13.95 -8.73
C CYS A 119 -9.11 -13.73 -7.52
N LEU A 120 -9.57 -14.85 -6.92
CA LEU A 120 -10.48 -14.89 -5.75
C LEU A 120 -10.03 -13.99 -4.59
N GLU A 121 -8.73 -13.81 -4.43
CA GLU A 121 -8.12 -13.02 -3.34
C GLU A 121 -8.19 -11.51 -3.61
N VAL A 122 -8.21 -11.07 -4.86
CA VAL A 122 -8.28 -9.64 -5.24
C VAL A 122 -9.73 -9.14 -5.27
N ALA A 123 -10.67 -10.02 -5.62
CA ALA A 123 -12.10 -9.68 -5.71
C ALA A 123 -12.70 -9.22 -4.36
N GLN A 124 -12.29 -9.83 -3.25
CA GLN A 124 -12.78 -9.47 -1.90
C GLN A 124 -12.33 -8.07 -1.46
N THR A 125 -11.16 -7.62 -1.92
CA THR A 125 -10.59 -6.31 -1.58
C THR A 125 -11.39 -5.16 -2.22
N TYR A 126 -11.96 -5.37 -3.41
CA TYR A 126 -12.77 -4.36 -4.10
C TYR A 126 -14.09 -4.05 -3.38
N ASP A 127 -14.77 -5.07 -2.85
CA ASP A 127 -16.01 -4.87 -2.05
C ASP A 127 -15.74 -4.01 -0.81
N ARG A 128 -14.55 -4.17 -0.20
CA ARG A 128 -14.15 -3.36 0.96
C ARG A 128 -13.77 -1.93 0.56
N CYS A 129 -13.08 -1.73 -0.56
CA CYS A 129 -12.68 -0.39 -1.02
C CYS A 129 -13.85 0.44 -1.57
N SER A 130 -14.80 -0.19 -2.27
CA SER A 130 -15.98 0.49 -2.85
C SER A 130 -16.90 1.08 -1.77
N SER A 131 -17.03 0.43 -0.62
CA SER A 131 -17.74 0.96 0.55
C SER A 131 -17.11 2.25 1.10
N CYS A 132 -15.77 2.33 1.14
CA CYS A 132 -15.05 3.53 1.58
C CYS A 132 -15.10 4.68 0.55
N ALA A 133 -14.98 4.38 -0.75
CA ALA A 133 -14.99 5.39 -1.81
C ALA A 133 -16.33 6.15 -1.89
N LEU A 134 -17.45 5.47 -1.61
CA LEU A 134 -18.78 6.09 -1.56
C LEU A 134 -18.99 7.01 -0.35
N SER A 135 -18.12 6.93 0.67
CA SER A 135 -18.19 7.78 1.86
C SER A 135 -17.45 9.11 1.72
N GLN A 136 -16.69 9.31 0.63
CA GLN A 136 -15.92 10.55 0.39
C GLN A 136 -16.51 11.46 -0.69
N ASP A 137 -17.54 11.01 -1.42
CA ASP A 137 -18.26 11.85 -2.38
C ASP A 137 -19.40 12.60 -1.68
N GLY A 138 -19.01 13.57 -0.85
CA GLY A 138 -19.92 14.55 -0.29
C GLY A 138 -20.33 15.55 -1.35
N SER A 139 -21.36 15.24 -2.14
CA SER A 139 -22.10 16.23 -2.91
C SER A 139 -23.62 16.11 -2.72
N HIS A 140 -24.12 17.01 -1.85
CA HIS A 140 -25.46 17.60 -1.84
C HIS A 140 -26.71 16.71 -1.61
N GLY A 141 -27.10 16.64 -0.34
CA GLY A 141 -28.46 16.93 0.13
C GLY A 141 -29.61 16.09 -0.41
N HIS A 142 -30.04 15.10 0.38
CA HIS A 142 -31.42 15.07 0.87
C HIS A 142 -31.52 14.18 2.11
N HIS A 143 -32.21 14.70 3.12
CA HIS A 143 -32.68 13.99 4.29
C HIS A 143 -33.26 12.62 3.92
N ARG A 144 -32.90 11.60 4.71
CA ARG A 144 -33.90 10.76 5.38
C ARG A 144 -33.25 10.02 6.54
N GLU A 145 -33.75 10.34 7.72
CA GLU A 145 -33.55 9.60 8.96
C GLU A 145 -33.91 8.12 8.77
N CYS A 146 -33.02 7.22 9.18
CA CYS A 146 -33.41 5.88 9.59
C CYS A 146 -33.23 5.82 11.11
N HIS A 147 -34.24 6.30 11.82
CA HIS A 147 -34.48 5.93 13.21
C HIS A 147 -34.70 4.40 13.29
N GLY A 148 -34.11 3.79 14.31
CA GLY A 148 -34.09 2.36 14.50
C GLY A 148 -35.40 1.72 14.98
N GLN A 149 -35.27 0.42 15.23
CA GLN A 149 -36.07 -0.46 16.08
C GLN A 149 -37.48 -0.85 15.59
N ALA A 150 -37.60 -2.11 15.13
CA ALA A 150 -38.37 -3.18 15.78
C ALA A 150 -38.10 -4.52 15.09
#